data_AF-A0A2U8WG23-F1
#
_entry.id   AF-A0A2U8WG23-F1
#
_cell.length_a   1.000
_cell.length_b   1.000
_cell.length_c   1.000
_cell.angle_alpha   90.00
_cell.angle_beta   90.00
_cell.angle_gamma   90.00
#
_symmetry.space_group_name_H-M   'P 1'
#
loop_
_entity.id
_entity.type
_entity.pdbx_description
1 polymer ?
#
loop_
_entity_poly.entity_id
_entity_poly.type
_entity_poly.pdbx_seq_one_letter_code
_entity_poly.pdbx_strand_id
1 'polypeptide(L)'
;MAHDGNSLQFDLEEVAPGEFIIAVAWREKKLGSLYLRGDRPYATAFLEAARRRIVLAIAGDGPGDVDGQVRRELIDLSRSLPQPRG
;
A
#
# COMPACT_ATOMS: atom_id res chain seq x y z
N MET A 1 -8.72 22.78 -8.75
CA MET A 1 -7.58 22.00 -8.22
C MET A 1 -8.00 20.55 -8.28
N ALA A 2 -7.18 19.70 -8.89
CA ALA A 2 -7.57 18.43 -9.48
C ALA A 2 -8.32 17.51 -8.50
N HIS A 3 -9.56 17.18 -8.84
CA HIS A 3 -10.27 16.03 -8.31
C HIS A 3 -9.71 14.81 -9.06
N ASP A 4 -8.52 14.36 -8.68
CA ASP A 4 -7.98 13.12 -9.22
C ASP A 4 -8.87 11.98 -8.73
N GLY A 5 -9.67 11.43 -9.64
CA GLY A 5 -10.56 10.28 -9.46
C GLY A 5 -9.81 8.97 -9.21
N ASN A 6 -8.78 8.98 -8.37
CA ASN A 6 -8.09 7.80 -7.91
C ASN A 6 -8.63 7.46 -6.53
N SER A 7 -9.63 6.58 -6.47
CA SER A 7 -10.30 6.22 -5.23
C SER A 7 -9.39 5.53 -4.19
N LEU A 8 -8.12 5.25 -4.50
CA LEU A 8 -7.13 4.71 -3.58
C LEU A 8 -6.55 5.79 -2.66
N GLN A 9 -6.57 5.52 -1.38
CA GLN A 9 -5.86 6.25 -0.35
C GLN A 9 -4.78 5.34 0.24
N PHE A 10 -3.62 5.94 0.49
CA PHE A 10 -2.47 5.28 1.09
C PHE A 10 -2.04 6.13 2.28
N ASP A 11 -2.08 5.55 3.47
CA ASP A 11 -1.69 6.21 4.71
C ASP A 11 -0.47 5.50 5.29
N LEU A 12 0.47 6.29 5.80
CA LEU A 12 1.66 5.80 6.50
C LEU A 12 1.60 6.30 7.94
N GLU A 13 1.41 5.36 8.86
CA GLU A 13 1.33 5.62 10.29
C GLU A 13 2.59 5.10 10.97
N GLU A 14 3.29 5.94 11.73
CA GLU A 14 4.38 5.50 12.59
C GLU A 14 3.81 5.04 13.94
N VAL A 15 3.90 3.75 14.23
CA VAL A 15 3.34 3.15 15.45
C VAL A 15 4.37 3.03 16.57
N ALA A 16 5.65 2.96 16.21
CA ALA A 16 6.78 3.03 17.12
C ALA A 16 8.03 3.52 16.35
N PRO A 17 9.09 3.95 17.03
CA PRO A 17 10.31 4.39 16.36
C PRO A 17 10.88 3.29 15.45
N GLY A 18 10.84 3.53 14.14
CA GLY A 18 11.29 2.56 13.13
C GLY A 18 10.27 1.48 12.77
N GLU A 19 9.01 1.64 13.18
CA GLU A 19 7.90 0.74 12.89
C GLU A 19 6.73 1.52 12.30
N PHE A 20 6.30 1.09 11.12
CA PHE A 20 5.31 1.79 10.32
C PHE A 20 4.21 0.84 9.87
N ILE A 21 3.00 1.37 9.77
CA ILE A 21 1.85 0.70 9.16
C ILE A 21 1.47 1.49 7.92
N ILE A 22 1.48 0.80 6.78
CA ILE A 22 0.95 1.31 5.53
C ILE A 22 -0.48 0.82 5.40
N ALA A 23 -1.47 1.70 5.51
CA ALA A 23 -2.87 1.38 5.28
C ALA A 23 -3.26 1.74 3.84
N VAL A 24 -4.05 0.89 3.21
CA VAL A 24 -4.60 1.15 1.87
C VAL A 24 -6.11 1.09 1.95
N ALA A 25 -6.76 2.14 1.48
CA ALA A 25 -8.21 2.25 1.41
C ALA A 25 -8.66 2.56 -0.03
N TRP A 26 -9.88 2.14 -0.38
CA TRP A 26 -10.53 2.48 -1.63
C TRP A 26 -11.93 3.01 -1.35
N ARG A 27 -12.26 4.22 -1.83
CA ARG A 27 -13.56 4.87 -1.55
C ARG A 27 -13.90 4.81 -0.05
N GLU A 28 -12.96 5.20 0.80
CA GLU A 28 -13.11 5.22 2.27
C GLU A 28 -13.24 3.83 2.93
N LYS A 29 -13.20 2.73 2.15
CA LYS A 29 -13.16 1.37 2.67
C LYS A 29 -11.70 0.91 2.82
N LYS A 30 -11.26 0.62 4.04
CA LYS A 30 -9.95 0.01 4.30
C LYS A 30 -9.88 -1.37 3.62
N LEU A 31 -8.95 -1.52 2.68
CA LEU A 31 -8.71 -2.77 1.93
C LEU A 31 -7.69 -3.66 2.62
N GLY A 32 -6.70 -3.04 3.27
CA GLY A 32 -5.69 -3.75 4.03
C GLY A 32 -4.68 -2.82 4.68
N SER A 33 -3.79 -3.42 5.45
CA SER A 33 -2.63 -2.72 6.01
C SER A 33 -1.42 -3.65 6.02
N LEU A 34 -0.25 -3.06 5.89
CA LEU A 34 1.03 -3.74 5.84
C LEU A 34 1.95 -3.13 6.88
N TYR A 35 2.49 -3.98 7.74
CA TYR A 35 3.48 -3.58 8.73
C TYR A 35 4.86 -3.58 8.09
N LEU A 36 5.63 -2.54 8.39
CA LEU A 36 6.95 -2.30 7.85
C LEU A 36 7.89 -1.85 8.97
N ARG A 37 9.08 -2.46 9.03
CA ARG A 37 10.13 -2.07 9.95
C ARG A 37 11.30 -1.49 9.17
N GLY A 38 11.86 -0.38 9.64
CA GLY A 38 12.96 0.35 9.00
C GLY A 38 12.88 1.83 9.32
N ASP A 39 13.67 2.67 8.65
CA ASP A 39 13.64 4.11 8.87
C ASP A 39 12.54 4.81 8.07
N ARG A 40 12.14 6.01 8.51
CA ARG A 40 11.13 6.83 7.82
C ARG A 40 11.39 7.03 6.31
N PRO A 41 12.63 7.26 5.82
CA PRO A 41 12.90 7.35 4.39
C PRO A 41 12.62 6.03 3.66
N TYR A 42 12.98 4.89 4.26
CA TYR A 42 12.68 3.58 3.73
C TYR A 42 11.17 3.32 3.67
N ALA A 43 10.45 3.65 4.75
CA ALA A 43 8.99 3.52 4.81
C ALA A 43 8.28 4.37 3.76
N THR A 44 8.74 5.61 3.57
CA THR A 44 8.19 6.53 2.55
C THR A 44 8.48 6.03 1.13
N ALA A 45 9.71 5.55 0.87
CA ALA A 45 10.07 4.98 -0.43
C ALA A 45 9.25 3.72 -0.74
N PHE A 46 9.01 2.88 0.28
CA PHE A 46 8.18 1.69 0.13
C PHE A 46 6.71 2.05 -0.12
N LEU A 47 6.16 3.04 0.59
CA LEU A 47 4.80 3.56 0.36
C LEU A 47 4.62 4.00 -1.09
N GLU A 48 5.55 4.80 -1.63
CA GLU A 48 5.49 5.29 -3.00
C GLU A 48 5.61 4.15 -4.03
N ALA A 49 6.49 3.18 -3.76
CA ALA A 49 6.61 1.99 -4.60
C ALA A 49 5.33 1.14 -4.60
N ALA A 50 4.74 0.91 -3.41
CA ALA A 50 3.48 0.19 -3.23
C ALA A 50 2.33 0.91 -3.94
N ARG A 51 2.22 2.24 -3.76
CA ARG A 51 1.23 3.09 -4.43
C ARG A 51 1.32 2.96 -5.93
N ARG A 52 2.52 3.14 -6.50
CA ARG A 52 2.72 3.07 -7.95
C ARG A 52 2.34 1.71 -8.51
N ARG A 53 2.72 0.63 -7.83
CA ARG A 53 2.43 -0.74 -8.26
C ARG A 53 0.93 -1.05 -8.21
N ILE A 54 0.25 -0.70 -7.12
CA ILE A 54 -1.19 -0.93 -6.95
C ILE A 54 -2.00 -0.10 -7.96
N VAL A 55 -1.65 1.18 -8.16
CA VAL A 55 -2.31 2.03 -9.17
C VAL A 55 -2.15 1.44 -10.58
N LEU A 56 -0.96 0.97 -10.93
CA LEU A 56 -0.70 0.34 -12.23
C LEU A 56 -1.51 -0.96 -12.41
N ALA A 57 -1.59 -1.79 -11.38
CA ALA A 57 -2.34 -3.04 -11.42
C ALA A 57 -3.84 -2.79 -11.68
N ILE A 58 -4.42 -1.79 -11.03
CA ILE A 58 -5.84 -1.44 -11.16
C ILE A 58 -6.15 -0.75 -12.49
N ALA A 59 -5.23 0.08 -12.99
CA ALA A 59 -5.39 0.74 -14.28
C ALA A 59 -5.34 -0.24 -15.47
N GLY A 60 -4.68 -1.39 -15.32
CA GLY A 60 -4.48 -2.36 -16.40
C GLY A 60 -5.64 -3.33 -16.66
N ASP A 61 -6.49 -3.59 -15.67
CA ASP A 61 -7.34 -4.80 -15.66
C ASP A 61 -8.87 -4.49 -15.69
N GLY A 62 -9.25 -3.20 -15.67
CA GLY A 62 -10.65 -2.78 -15.72
C GLY A 62 -11.42 -2.92 -14.40
N PRO A 63 -12.66 -2.38 -14.31
CA PRO A 63 -13.34 -2.09 -13.04
C PRO A 63 -13.94 -3.31 -12.29
N GLY A 64 -13.53 -4.54 -12.62
CA GLY A 64 -14.20 -5.75 -12.16
C GLY A 64 -13.93 -6.14 -10.70
N ASP A 65 -12.68 -6.02 -10.23
CA ASP A 65 -12.30 -6.53 -8.89
C ASP A 65 -11.12 -5.76 -8.25
N VAL A 66 -11.31 -4.45 -8.04
CA VAL A 66 -10.30 -3.58 -7.42
C VAL A 66 -9.91 -4.05 -6.01
N ASP A 67 -10.85 -4.53 -5.20
CA ASP A 67 -10.61 -5.01 -3.83
C ASP A 67 -9.65 -6.22 -3.82
N GLY A 68 -9.93 -7.23 -4.66
CA GLY A 68 -9.08 -8.41 -4.76
C GLY A 68 -7.72 -8.12 -5.38
N GLN A 69 -7.63 -7.22 -6.35
CA GLN A 69 -6.34 -6.78 -6.91
C GLN A 69 -5.48 -6.04 -5.88
N VAL A 70 -6.04 -5.08 -5.15
CA VAL A 70 -5.30 -4.39 -4.08
C VAL A 70 -4.83 -5.38 -3.03
N ARG A 71 -5.71 -6.31 -2.60
CA ARG A 71 -5.35 -7.32 -1.61
C ARG A 71 -4.24 -8.23 -2.11
N ARG A 72 -4.30 -8.64 -3.38
CA ARG A 72 -3.26 -9.46 -4.03
C ARG A 72 -1.92 -8.73 -4.06
N GLU A 73 -1.89 -7.49 -4.50
CA GLU A 73 -0.67 -6.68 -4.53
C GLU A 73 -0.13 -6.42 -3.12
N LEU A 74 -0.99 -6.18 -2.12
CA LEU A 74 -0.56 -6.06 -0.72
C LEU A 74 0.09 -7.34 -0.19
N ILE A 75 -0.44 -8.51 -0.54
CA ILE A 75 0.15 -9.81 -0.19
C ILE A 75 1.51 -9.98 -0.89
N ASP A 76 1.60 -9.61 -2.17
CA ASP A 76 2.84 -9.71 -2.95
C ASP A 76 3.93 -8.76 -2.43
N LEU A 77 3.54 -7.54 -2.07
CA LEU A 77 4.39 -6.55 -1.41
C LEU A 77 4.85 -7.03 -0.04
N SER A 78 3.96 -7.62 0.75
CA SER A 78 4.30 -8.23 2.05
C SER A 78 5.32 -9.36 1.91
N ARG A 79 5.20 -10.18 0.87
CA ARG A 79 6.19 -11.24 0.54
C ARG A 79 7.53 -10.68 0.05
N SER A 80 7.50 -9.51 -0.57
CA SER A 80 8.70 -8.83 -1.06
C SER A 80 9.45 -8.07 0.04
N LEU A 81 8.82 -7.85 1.20
CA LEU A 81 9.52 -7.33 2.35
C LEU A 81 10.58 -8.34 2.79
N PRO A 82 11.80 -7.88 3.13
CA PRO A 82 12.75 -8.74 3.79
C PRO A 82 12.10 -9.22 5.09
N GLN A 83 11.72 -10.51 5.13
CA GLN A 83 11.22 -11.11 6.36
C GLN A 83 12.28 -10.86 7.44
N PRO A 84 11.89 -10.34 8.62
CA PRO A 84 12.81 -10.35 9.74
C PRO A 84 13.14 -11.82 9.98
N ARG A 85 14.36 -12.22 9.61
CA ARG A 85 14.92 -13.50 10.02
C ARG A 85 14.98 -13.42 11.54
N GLY A 86 14.02 -14.09 12.19
CA GLY A 86 14.10 -14.41 13.61
C GLY A 86 15.28 -15.31 13.89
#